data_AF-A0A349KNR9-F1
#
_entry.id   AF-A0A349KNR9-F1
#
_cell.length_a   1.000
_cell.length_b   1.000
_cell.length_c   1.000
_cell.angle_alpha   90.00
_cell.angle_beta   90.00
_cell.angle_gamma   90.00
#
_symmetry.space_group_name_H-M   'P 1'
#
loop_
_entity.id
_entity.type
_entity.pdbx_description
1 polymer ?
#
loop_
_entity_poly.entity_id
_entity_poly.type
_entity_poly.pdbx_seq_one_letter_code
_entity_poly.pdbx_strand_id
1 'polypeptide(L)'
;MDYYRRIGAIAAAIPSDLRAVSLNAFLVPLFTAAVEKSRSGSDPVAENRTLFQALAIYINNENIEQLIGVELAESLPNPKLIEVRLRRRQDLAQHLVAMAAITASAGADLAQMLATTKEAYDARYRSGFSFSDLAANTVGVTMAGHSTRDARSARLMQERLANLQNEADYMPTVGNNRDGLSESDFNAIYQNRSSEEYQQRLSEIQELINARPLFRDLPVR
;
A
#
# COMPACT_ATOMS: atom_id res chain seq x y z
N MET A 1 5.94 -3.99 -16.94
CA MET A 1 6.94 -5.09 -16.98
C MET A 1 8.29 -4.74 -16.39
N ASP A 2 8.87 -3.58 -16.71
CA ASP A 2 10.19 -3.20 -16.16
C ASP A 2 10.25 -3.23 -14.62
N TYR A 3 9.26 -2.67 -13.92
CA TYR A 3 9.21 -2.74 -12.45
C TYR A 3 9.10 -4.17 -11.92
N TYR A 4 8.39 -5.07 -12.59
CA TYR A 4 8.31 -6.48 -12.18
C TYR A 4 9.67 -7.19 -12.32
N ARG A 5 10.43 -6.88 -13.38
CA ARG A 5 11.82 -7.37 -13.51
C ARG A 5 12.72 -6.82 -12.42
N ARG A 6 12.61 -5.53 -12.09
CA ARG A 6 13.36 -4.89 -10.99
C ARG A 6 13.03 -5.51 -9.64
N ILE A 7 11.75 -5.80 -9.37
CA ILE A 7 11.32 -6.55 -8.19
C ILE A 7 12.03 -7.91 -8.12
N GLY A 8 12.12 -8.64 -9.23
CA GLY A 8 12.86 -9.89 -9.29
C GLY A 8 14.35 -9.74 -8.98
N ALA A 9 14.99 -8.68 -9.49
CA ALA A 9 16.38 -8.38 -9.18
C ALA A 9 16.60 -8.00 -7.69
N ILE A 10 15.71 -7.19 -7.12
CA ILE A 10 15.73 -6.84 -5.68
C ILE A 10 15.56 -8.11 -4.84
N ALA A 11 14.57 -8.94 -5.16
CA ALA A 11 14.29 -10.17 -4.44
C ALA A 11 15.44 -11.19 -4.51
N ALA A 12 16.11 -11.28 -5.66
CA ALA A 12 17.28 -12.14 -5.84
C ALA A 12 18.51 -11.65 -5.06
N ALA A 13 18.65 -10.34 -4.86
CA ALA A 13 19.74 -9.74 -4.09
C ALA A 13 19.57 -9.88 -2.56
N ILE A 14 18.37 -10.23 -2.08
CA ILE A 14 18.11 -10.44 -0.65
C ILE A 14 18.81 -11.74 -0.18
N PRO A 15 19.70 -11.67 0.84
CA PRO A 15 20.37 -12.82 1.42
C PRO A 15 19.42 -13.99 1.75
N SER A 16 19.87 -15.22 1.53
CA SER A 16 19.04 -16.42 1.69
C SER A 16 18.65 -16.72 3.15
N ASP A 17 19.42 -16.21 4.12
CA ASP A 17 19.15 -16.32 5.55
C ASP A 17 18.10 -15.31 6.05
N LEU A 18 17.84 -14.24 5.30
CA LEU A 18 16.77 -13.31 5.59
C LEU A 18 15.43 -13.85 5.08
N ARG A 19 14.56 -14.20 6.04
CA ARG A 19 13.21 -14.70 5.76
C ARG A 19 12.19 -13.60 5.44
N ALA A 20 12.41 -12.40 5.97
CA ALA A 20 11.52 -11.27 5.78
C ALA A 20 12.29 -9.95 5.68
N VAL A 21 11.74 -9.00 4.90
CA VAL A 21 12.28 -7.64 4.76
C VAL A 21 11.19 -6.60 4.94
N SER A 22 11.59 -5.36 5.26
CA SER A 22 10.66 -4.22 5.27
C SER A 22 10.17 -3.91 3.85
N LEU A 23 8.95 -3.40 3.74
CA LEU A 23 8.40 -2.85 2.51
C LEU A 23 9.31 -1.78 1.88
N ASN A 24 10.09 -1.06 2.68
CA ASN A 24 11.08 -0.09 2.20
C ASN A 24 12.15 -0.71 1.28
N ALA A 25 12.47 -2.00 1.46
CA ALA A 25 13.42 -2.71 0.61
C ALA A 25 12.98 -2.75 -0.86
N PHE A 26 11.68 -2.59 -1.12
CA PHE A 26 11.13 -2.48 -2.48
C PHE A 26 10.75 -1.05 -2.84
N LEU A 27 10.06 -0.31 -1.96
CA LEU A 27 9.60 1.05 -2.26
C LEU A 27 10.76 1.97 -2.67
N VAL A 28 11.83 2.01 -1.88
CA VAL A 28 12.96 2.93 -2.09
C VAL A 28 13.63 2.73 -3.47
N PRO A 29 14.13 1.53 -3.83
CA PRO A 29 14.79 1.34 -5.12
C PRO A 29 13.84 1.44 -6.31
N LEU A 30 12.56 1.05 -6.16
CA LEU A 30 11.59 1.18 -7.24
C LEU A 30 11.25 2.65 -7.52
N PHE A 31 11.04 3.45 -6.48
CA PHE A 31 10.78 4.89 -6.65
C PHE A 31 12.02 5.67 -7.07
N THR A 32 13.23 5.21 -6.70
CA THR A 32 14.48 5.73 -7.28
C THR A 32 14.50 5.56 -8.79
N ALA A 33 14.14 4.37 -9.30
CA ALA A 33 14.04 4.15 -10.74
C ALA A 33 12.94 5.01 -11.40
N ALA A 34 11.81 5.23 -10.70
CA ALA A 34 10.74 6.10 -11.19
C ALA A 34 11.18 7.57 -11.31
N VAL A 35 11.98 8.06 -10.36
CA VAL A 35 12.63 9.39 -10.43
C VAL A 35 13.50 9.48 -11.68
N GLU A 36 14.40 8.52 -11.90
CA GLU A 36 15.31 8.49 -13.05
C GLU A 36 14.54 8.54 -14.37
N LYS A 37 13.55 7.67 -14.53
CA LYS A 37 12.71 7.64 -15.74
C LYS A 37 11.96 8.93 -15.97
N SER A 38 11.40 9.51 -14.91
CA SER A 38 10.67 10.78 -15.01
C SER A 38 11.59 11.94 -15.38
N ARG A 39 12.86 11.91 -14.95
CA ARG A 39 13.90 12.85 -15.39
C ARG A 39 14.32 12.62 -16.85
N SER A 40 14.26 11.37 -17.32
CA SER A 40 14.48 11.00 -18.73
C SER A 40 13.27 11.19 -19.64
N GLY A 41 12.16 11.75 -19.13
CA GLY A 41 11.01 12.14 -19.94
C GLY A 41 9.79 11.21 -19.88
N SER A 42 9.82 10.13 -19.10
CA SER A 42 8.62 9.33 -18.83
C SER A 42 7.55 10.14 -18.09
N ASP A 43 6.28 9.79 -18.29
CA ASP A 43 5.17 10.33 -17.50
C ASP A 43 5.24 9.82 -16.04
N PRO A 44 5.47 10.69 -15.04
CA PRO A 44 5.59 10.26 -13.65
C PRO A 44 4.31 9.61 -13.10
N VAL A 45 3.12 9.97 -13.59
CA VAL A 45 1.86 9.37 -13.14
C VAL A 45 1.76 7.92 -13.62
N ALA A 46 2.07 7.68 -14.90
CA ALA A 46 2.09 6.34 -15.49
C ALA A 46 3.16 5.44 -14.84
N GLU A 47 4.35 5.98 -14.54
CA GLU A 47 5.40 5.25 -13.84
C GLU A 47 4.96 4.82 -12.45
N ASN A 48 4.38 5.74 -11.66
CA ASN A 48 3.91 5.45 -10.31
C ASN A 48 2.77 4.41 -10.30
N ARG A 49 1.81 4.53 -11.23
CA ARG A 49 0.74 3.54 -11.39
C ARG A 49 1.30 2.14 -11.67
N THR A 50 2.19 2.05 -12.65
CA THR A 50 2.80 0.76 -13.05
C THR A 50 3.60 0.15 -11.91
N LEU A 51 4.30 0.97 -11.12
CA LEU A 51 5.07 0.54 -9.96
C LEU A 51 4.16 -0.06 -8.88
N PHE A 52 3.08 0.64 -8.48
CA PHE A 52 2.15 0.12 -7.47
C PHE A 52 1.48 -1.18 -7.92
N GLN A 53 1.08 -1.28 -9.18
CA GLN A 53 0.52 -2.52 -9.75
C GLN A 53 1.53 -3.67 -9.67
N ALA A 54 2.77 -3.45 -10.13
CA ALA A 54 3.81 -4.48 -10.09
C ALA A 54 4.12 -4.94 -8.65
N LEU A 55 4.14 -3.98 -7.71
CA LEU A 55 4.39 -4.26 -6.31
C LEU A 55 3.26 -5.07 -5.67
N ALA A 56 2.01 -4.73 -5.95
CA ALA A 56 0.84 -5.48 -5.47
C ALA A 56 0.83 -6.92 -5.99
N ILE A 57 1.07 -7.12 -7.29
CA ILE A 57 1.12 -8.46 -7.89
C ILE A 57 2.16 -9.35 -7.17
N TYR A 58 3.36 -8.81 -6.95
CA TYR A 58 4.43 -9.57 -6.29
C TYR A 58 4.15 -9.85 -4.82
N ILE A 59 3.79 -8.83 -4.03
CA ILE A 59 3.63 -8.97 -2.56
C ILE A 59 2.38 -9.78 -2.19
N ASN A 60 1.33 -9.70 -2.98
CA ASN A 60 0.12 -10.49 -2.79
C ASN A 60 0.22 -11.88 -3.43
N ASN A 61 1.33 -12.19 -4.13
CA ASN A 61 1.52 -13.42 -4.88
C ASN A 61 0.35 -13.71 -5.84
N GLU A 62 -0.09 -12.66 -6.54
CA GLU A 62 -1.17 -12.76 -7.53
C GLU A 62 -0.65 -13.43 -8.80
N ASN A 63 -1.49 -14.22 -9.45
CA ASN A 63 -1.11 -14.88 -10.69
C ASN A 63 -1.00 -13.85 -11.83
N ILE A 64 0.23 -13.46 -12.15
CA ILE A 64 0.51 -12.51 -13.23
C ILE A 64 0.02 -13.00 -14.60
N GLU A 65 0.00 -14.32 -14.85
CA GLU A 65 -0.50 -14.90 -16.11
C GLU A 65 -1.96 -14.55 -16.35
N GLN A 66 -2.78 -14.49 -15.30
CA GLN A 66 -4.18 -14.09 -15.40
C GLN A 66 -4.35 -12.63 -15.82
N LEU A 67 -3.34 -11.79 -15.57
CA LEU A 67 -3.37 -10.38 -15.92
C LEU A 67 -2.85 -10.11 -17.34
N ILE A 68 -1.79 -10.82 -17.76
CA ILE A 68 -1.05 -10.46 -18.99
C ILE A 68 -1.01 -11.57 -20.05
N GLY A 69 -1.61 -12.72 -19.75
CA GLY A 69 -1.54 -13.91 -20.59
C GLY A 69 -0.26 -14.71 -20.38
N VAL A 70 -0.34 -16.01 -20.67
CA VAL A 70 0.74 -16.99 -20.45
C VAL A 70 2.00 -16.61 -21.24
N GLU A 71 1.87 -16.28 -22.52
CA GLU A 71 3.01 -15.99 -23.41
C GLU A 71 3.86 -14.81 -22.92
N LEU A 72 3.23 -13.73 -22.43
CA LEU A 72 3.97 -12.60 -21.91
C LEU A 72 4.58 -12.90 -20.53
N ALA A 73 3.89 -13.71 -19.71
CA ALA A 73 4.37 -14.13 -18.40
C ALA A 73 5.59 -15.05 -18.49
N GLU A 74 5.67 -15.93 -19.49
CA GLU A 74 6.85 -16.78 -19.75
C GLU A 74 8.12 -15.96 -20.00
N SER A 75 7.98 -14.74 -20.54
CA SER A 75 9.10 -13.82 -20.77
C SER A 75 9.54 -13.04 -19.52
N LEU A 76 8.81 -13.16 -18.40
CA LEU A 76 9.10 -12.49 -17.14
C LEU A 76 9.93 -13.37 -16.22
N PRO A 77 10.79 -12.79 -15.38
CA PRO A 77 11.44 -13.55 -14.33
C PRO A 77 10.40 -14.12 -13.38
N ASN A 78 10.63 -15.33 -12.88
CA ASN A 78 9.92 -15.87 -11.74
C ASN A 78 10.67 -15.46 -10.45
N PRO A 79 10.28 -14.37 -9.79
CA PRO A 79 11.07 -13.82 -8.69
C PRO A 79 11.01 -14.75 -7.48
N LYS A 80 12.13 -14.87 -6.76
CA LYS A 80 12.15 -15.49 -5.43
C LYS A 80 11.12 -14.78 -4.54
N LEU A 81 10.22 -15.55 -3.92
CA LEU A 81 9.27 -14.99 -2.96
C LEU A 81 9.98 -14.70 -1.64
N ILE A 82 9.89 -13.46 -1.18
CA ILE A 82 10.38 -13.01 0.13
C ILE A 82 9.19 -12.45 0.90
N GLU A 83 9.10 -12.78 2.18
CA GLU A 83 8.07 -12.20 3.03
C GLU A 83 8.33 -10.69 3.20
N VAL A 84 7.42 -9.86 2.70
CA VAL A 84 7.51 -8.41 2.87
C VAL A 84 6.61 -7.99 4.02
N ARG A 85 7.17 -7.25 4.97
CA ARG A 85 6.47 -6.79 6.18
C ARG A 85 6.39 -5.28 6.23
N LEU A 86 5.31 -4.80 6.84
CA LEU A 86 5.14 -3.44 7.31
C LEU A 86 4.87 -3.50 8.81
N ARG A 87 5.65 -2.78 9.62
CA ARG A 87 5.53 -2.80 11.08
C ARG A 87 5.61 -4.21 11.66
N ARG A 88 6.48 -5.04 11.07
CA ARG A 88 6.68 -6.48 11.38
C ARG A 88 5.48 -7.40 11.04
N ARG A 89 4.49 -6.91 10.31
CA ARG A 89 3.28 -7.65 9.89
C ARG A 89 3.24 -7.76 8.36
N GLN A 90 3.09 -8.97 7.83
CA GLN A 90 3.04 -9.22 6.38
C GLN A 90 1.72 -8.71 5.78
N ASP A 91 0.63 -8.99 6.47
CA ASP A 91 -0.73 -8.56 6.13
C ASP A 91 -0.81 -7.03 5.95
N LEU A 92 -0.20 -6.23 6.84
CA LEU A 92 -0.20 -4.77 6.67
C LEU A 92 0.49 -4.32 5.38
N ALA A 93 1.55 -5.01 4.95
CA ALA A 93 2.21 -4.69 3.67
C ALA A 93 1.28 -5.02 2.50
N GLN A 94 0.62 -6.18 2.53
CA GLN A 94 -0.34 -6.63 1.50
C GLN A 94 -1.53 -5.65 1.38
N HIS A 95 -2.12 -5.25 2.51
CA HIS A 95 -3.20 -4.27 2.57
C HIS A 95 -2.82 -2.94 1.93
N LEU A 96 -1.67 -2.39 2.31
CA LEU A 96 -1.19 -1.11 1.78
C LEU A 96 -1.00 -1.18 0.26
N VAL A 97 -0.28 -2.18 -0.25
CA VAL A 97 0.05 -2.24 -1.69
C VAL A 97 -1.17 -2.58 -2.55
N ALA A 98 -2.10 -3.40 -2.05
CA ALA A 98 -3.37 -3.66 -2.73
C ALA A 98 -4.17 -2.37 -2.92
N MET A 99 -4.35 -1.59 -1.84
CA MET A 99 -5.09 -0.33 -1.92
C MET A 99 -4.36 0.73 -2.75
N ALA A 100 -3.03 0.76 -2.70
CA ALA A 100 -2.24 1.65 -3.54
C ALA A 100 -2.41 1.33 -5.03
N ALA A 101 -2.38 0.04 -5.41
CA ALA A 101 -2.60 -0.39 -6.80
C ALA A 101 -4.01 -0.07 -7.30
N ILE A 102 -5.05 -0.34 -6.48
CA ILE A 102 -6.43 0.00 -6.82
C ILE A 102 -6.59 1.51 -6.97
N THR A 103 -6.10 2.30 -6.00
CA THR A 103 -6.19 3.76 -6.05
C THR A 103 -5.49 4.34 -7.28
N ALA A 104 -4.30 3.82 -7.61
CA ALA A 104 -3.55 4.27 -8.77
C ALA A 104 -4.25 3.94 -10.10
N SER A 105 -5.06 2.88 -10.14
CA SER A 105 -5.73 2.38 -11.34
C SER A 105 -7.14 2.92 -11.52
N ALA A 106 -7.90 3.04 -10.44
CA ALA A 106 -9.34 3.29 -10.46
C ALA A 106 -9.79 4.45 -9.56
N GLY A 107 -8.87 5.11 -8.85
CA GLY A 107 -9.15 6.25 -8.00
C GLY A 107 -9.39 5.91 -6.53
N ALA A 108 -9.30 6.93 -5.67
CA ALA A 108 -9.35 6.78 -4.22
C ALA A 108 -10.74 6.38 -3.71
N ASP A 109 -11.82 6.90 -4.31
CA ASP A 109 -13.18 6.64 -3.84
C ASP A 109 -13.54 5.15 -3.95
N LEU A 110 -13.19 4.52 -5.10
CA LEU A 110 -13.41 3.10 -5.29
C LEU A 110 -12.56 2.27 -4.32
N ALA A 111 -11.29 2.64 -4.12
CA ALA A 111 -10.40 1.95 -3.20
C ALA A 111 -10.91 2.01 -1.75
N GLN A 112 -11.36 3.19 -1.31
CA GLN A 112 -11.89 3.38 0.04
C GLN A 112 -13.17 2.57 0.26
N MET A 113 -14.06 2.51 -0.73
CA MET A 113 -15.28 1.69 -0.68
C MET A 113 -14.96 0.19 -0.56
N LEU A 114 -13.97 -0.30 -1.32
CA LEU A 114 -13.54 -1.70 -1.24
C LEU A 114 -12.91 -2.02 0.12
N ALA A 115 -12.06 -1.13 0.64
CA ALA A 115 -11.44 -1.29 1.94
C ALA A 115 -12.47 -1.40 3.06
N THR A 116 -13.45 -0.48 3.12
CA THR A 116 -14.49 -0.52 4.17
C THR A 116 -15.42 -1.72 4.04
N THR A 117 -15.71 -2.16 2.81
CA THR A 117 -16.51 -3.37 2.55
C THR A 117 -15.79 -4.63 3.03
N LYS A 118 -14.47 -4.73 2.81
CA LYS A 118 -13.66 -5.84 3.32
C LYS A 118 -13.69 -5.90 4.84
N GLU A 119 -13.42 -4.79 5.53
CA GLU A 119 -13.43 -4.76 7.00
C GLU A 119 -14.82 -5.13 7.57
N ALA A 120 -15.90 -4.78 6.88
CA ALA A 120 -17.24 -5.20 7.26
C ALA A 120 -17.46 -6.71 7.10
N TYR A 121 -16.90 -7.30 6.04
CA TYR A 121 -16.93 -8.74 5.82
C TYR A 121 -16.08 -9.49 6.85
N ASP A 122 -14.88 -8.99 7.15
CA ASP A 122 -13.95 -9.63 8.08
C ASP A 122 -14.49 -9.63 9.52
N ALA A 123 -15.17 -8.55 9.94
CA ALA A 123 -15.90 -8.46 11.21
C ALA A 123 -16.99 -9.54 11.39
N ARG A 124 -17.60 -9.97 10.28
CA ARG A 124 -18.73 -10.91 10.27
C ARG A 124 -18.32 -12.36 10.09
N TYR A 125 -17.32 -12.60 9.25
CA TYR A 125 -17.09 -13.94 8.69
C TYR A 125 -15.64 -14.40 8.73
N ARG A 126 -14.68 -13.56 9.15
CA ARG A 126 -13.25 -13.90 9.13
C ARG A 126 -12.53 -13.51 10.41
N SER A 127 -11.47 -12.70 10.29
CA SER A 127 -10.51 -12.39 11.35
C SER A 127 -11.00 -11.34 12.34
N GLY A 128 -12.17 -10.72 12.11
CA GLY A 128 -12.61 -9.55 12.84
C GLY A 128 -12.15 -8.23 12.19
N PHE A 129 -12.76 -7.12 12.60
CA PHE A 129 -12.42 -5.76 12.18
C PHE A 129 -11.05 -5.34 12.75
N SER A 130 -10.18 -4.74 11.93
CA SER A 130 -8.84 -4.33 12.35
C SER A 130 -8.56 -2.86 12.03
N PHE A 131 -8.22 -2.08 13.07
CA PHE A 131 -7.82 -0.68 12.88
C PHE A 131 -6.43 -0.57 12.27
N SER A 132 -5.55 -1.55 12.50
CA SER A 132 -4.25 -1.59 11.83
C SER A 132 -4.41 -1.83 10.32
N ASP A 133 -5.33 -2.71 9.93
CA ASP A 133 -5.57 -3.07 8.53
C ASP A 133 -6.23 -1.90 7.82
N LEU A 134 -7.21 -1.27 8.46
CA LEU A 134 -7.80 -0.01 8.01
C LEU A 134 -6.73 1.07 7.85
N ALA A 135 -5.84 1.26 8.83
CA ALA A 135 -4.76 2.26 8.71
C ALA A 135 -3.83 1.96 7.54
N ALA A 136 -3.47 0.69 7.31
CA ALA A 136 -2.64 0.29 6.17
C ALA A 136 -3.37 0.55 4.82
N ASN A 137 -4.66 0.23 4.76
CA ASN A 137 -5.51 0.54 3.60
C ASN A 137 -5.51 2.05 3.31
N THR A 138 -5.80 2.87 4.32
CA THR A 138 -5.86 4.33 4.20
C THR A 138 -4.51 4.92 3.78
N VAL A 139 -3.40 4.43 4.35
CA VAL A 139 -2.04 4.83 3.91
C VAL A 139 -1.83 4.50 2.43
N GLY A 140 -2.25 3.33 1.96
CA GLY A 140 -2.19 2.95 0.55
C GLY A 140 -2.97 3.91 -0.35
N VAL A 141 -4.20 4.26 0.06
CA VAL A 141 -5.06 5.23 -0.64
C VAL A 141 -4.41 6.62 -0.67
N THR A 142 -3.96 7.16 0.46
CA THR A 142 -3.30 8.47 0.55
C THR A 142 -2.02 8.50 -0.31
N MET A 143 -1.18 7.47 -0.19
CA MET A 143 0.09 7.36 -0.92
C MET A 143 -0.11 7.34 -2.44
N ALA A 144 -0.94 6.43 -2.95
CA ALA A 144 -1.21 6.36 -4.37
C ALA A 144 -1.98 7.58 -4.87
N GLY A 145 -2.93 8.09 -4.09
CA GLY A 145 -3.71 9.28 -4.41
C GLY A 145 -2.82 10.50 -4.67
N HIS A 146 -1.81 10.77 -3.84
CA HIS A 146 -0.84 11.83 -4.13
C HIS A 146 0.10 11.49 -5.27
N SER A 147 0.47 10.22 -5.41
CA SER A 147 1.42 9.76 -6.43
C SER A 147 0.86 9.77 -7.85
N THR A 148 -0.47 9.78 -8.03
CA THR A 148 -1.11 9.72 -9.35
C THR A 148 -2.03 10.89 -9.68
N ARG A 149 -2.13 11.90 -8.79
CA ARG A 149 -3.03 13.05 -8.97
C ARG A 149 -2.69 13.88 -10.21
N ASP A 150 -1.43 14.28 -10.33
CA ASP A 150 -0.92 15.14 -11.40
C ASP A 150 0.60 15.00 -11.49
N ALA A 151 1.21 15.47 -12.58
CA ALA A 151 2.63 15.27 -12.83
C ALA A 151 3.56 15.98 -11.83
N ARG A 152 3.12 17.05 -11.15
CA ARG A 152 3.92 17.74 -10.13
C ARG A 152 3.90 16.95 -8.83
N SER A 153 2.71 16.56 -8.38
CA SER A 153 2.52 15.73 -7.19
C SER A 153 3.18 14.36 -7.33
N ALA A 154 3.08 13.74 -8.51
CA ALA A 154 3.69 12.46 -8.81
C ALA A 154 5.22 12.49 -8.66
N ARG A 155 5.89 13.52 -9.19
CA ARG A 155 7.35 13.70 -9.02
C ARG A 155 7.73 13.97 -7.57
N LEU A 156 6.97 14.81 -6.86
CA LEU A 156 7.21 15.06 -5.44
C LEU A 156 7.14 13.75 -4.62
N MET A 157 6.12 12.93 -4.88
CA MET A 157 5.97 11.64 -4.21
C MET A 157 7.08 10.66 -4.59
N GLN A 158 7.52 10.62 -5.85
CA GLN A 158 8.68 9.81 -6.25
C GLN A 158 9.94 10.18 -5.45
N GLU A 159 10.26 11.48 -5.36
CA GLU A 159 11.42 11.95 -4.60
C GLU A 159 11.28 11.61 -3.11
N ARG A 160 10.10 11.80 -2.51
CA ARG A 160 9.89 11.47 -1.09
C ARG A 160 9.96 9.95 -0.83
N LEU A 161 9.36 9.13 -1.69
CA LEU A 161 9.36 7.67 -1.56
C LEU A 161 10.74 7.06 -1.80
N ALA A 162 11.53 7.64 -2.72
CA ALA A 162 12.92 7.25 -2.95
C ALA A 162 13.85 7.59 -1.77
N ASN A 163 13.44 8.50 -0.88
CA ASN A 163 14.25 8.95 0.26
C ASN A 163 13.72 8.47 1.63
N LEU A 164 12.76 7.52 1.67
CA LEU A 164 12.27 6.95 2.92
C LEU A 164 13.40 6.36 3.75
N GLN A 165 13.43 6.68 5.04
CA GLN A 165 14.39 6.13 5.98
C GLN A 165 13.75 5.04 6.85
N ASN A 166 12.49 5.24 7.26
CA ASN A 166 11.80 4.37 8.20
C ASN A 166 10.34 4.15 7.78
N GLU A 167 9.75 3.04 8.21
CA GLU A 167 8.30 2.80 8.00
C GLU A 167 7.43 3.85 8.69
N ALA A 168 7.93 4.45 9.78
CA ALA A 168 7.27 5.53 10.50
C ALA A 168 7.14 6.83 9.68
N ASP A 169 7.85 6.92 8.55
CA ASP A 169 7.76 8.06 7.63
C ASP A 169 6.41 8.09 6.90
N TYR A 170 5.67 6.98 6.87
CA TYR A 170 4.37 6.88 6.19
C TYR A 170 3.32 6.06 6.95
N MET A 171 3.71 5.13 7.80
CA MET A 171 2.79 4.28 8.55
C MET A 171 2.72 4.71 10.02
N PRO A 172 1.62 5.32 10.49
CA PRO A 172 1.45 5.61 11.91
C PRO A 172 1.32 4.33 12.74
N THR A 173 1.55 4.44 14.05
CA THR A 173 1.24 3.35 14.98
C THR A 173 -0.25 3.42 15.30
N VAL A 174 -0.99 2.40 14.88
CA VAL A 174 -2.42 2.23 15.13
C VAL A 174 -2.64 0.80 15.65
N GLY A 175 -3.68 0.58 16.45
CA GLY A 175 -4.26 -0.76 16.63
C GLY A 175 -3.69 -1.66 17.73
N ASN A 176 -2.88 -1.16 18.67
CA ASN A 176 -2.15 -2.02 19.60
C ASN A 176 -3.05 -2.92 20.49
N ASN A 177 -4.33 -2.57 20.71
CA ASN A 177 -5.21 -3.26 21.69
C ASN A 177 -6.65 -3.55 21.21
N ARG A 178 -6.99 -3.32 19.92
CA ARG A 178 -8.40 -3.40 19.44
C ARG A 178 -8.55 -3.95 18.01
N ASP A 179 -7.58 -4.69 17.51
CA ASP A 179 -7.76 -5.42 16.23
C ASP A 179 -8.49 -6.75 16.48
N GLY A 180 -9.19 -7.25 15.46
CA GLY A 180 -9.92 -8.51 15.52
C GLY A 180 -11.28 -8.42 16.20
N LEU A 181 -11.94 -7.25 16.16
CA LEU A 181 -13.26 -7.10 16.77
C LEU A 181 -14.31 -7.89 15.98
N SER A 182 -15.07 -8.73 16.67
CA SER A 182 -16.28 -9.34 16.10
C SER A 182 -17.31 -8.24 15.77
N GLU A 183 -18.30 -8.55 14.92
CA GLU A 183 -19.39 -7.60 14.67
C GLU A 183 -20.12 -7.21 15.96
N SER A 184 -20.32 -8.14 16.90
CA SER A 184 -20.96 -7.83 18.19
C SER A 184 -20.11 -6.90 19.06
N ASP A 185 -18.79 -7.12 19.13
CA ASP A 185 -17.90 -6.26 19.92
C ASP A 185 -17.77 -4.88 19.27
N PHE A 186 -17.69 -4.84 17.94
CA PHE A 186 -17.71 -3.59 17.19
C PHE A 186 -18.98 -2.80 17.49
N ASN A 187 -20.16 -3.43 17.42
CA ASN A 187 -21.43 -2.77 17.69
C ASN A 187 -21.59 -2.39 19.17
N ALA A 188 -21.01 -3.14 20.11
CA ALA A 188 -21.03 -2.76 21.52
C ALA A 188 -20.22 -1.48 21.80
N ILE A 189 -19.16 -1.23 21.04
CA ILE A 189 -18.29 -0.06 21.20
C ILE A 189 -18.76 1.12 20.34
N TYR A 190 -19.11 0.86 19.09
CA TYR A 190 -19.36 1.87 18.06
C TYR A 190 -20.80 1.91 17.58
N GLN A 191 -21.70 1.04 18.06
CA GLN A 191 -23.09 0.89 17.60
C GLN A 191 -23.24 0.39 16.16
N ASN A 192 -22.64 1.10 15.20
CA ASN A 192 -22.62 0.81 13.78
C ASN A 192 -21.52 1.63 13.08
N ARG A 193 -21.41 1.50 11.75
CA ARG A 193 -20.37 2.17 10.94
C ARG A 193 -20.71 3.61 10.54
N SER A 194 -21.87 4.11 10.95
CA SER A 194 -22.30 5.50 10.77
C SER A 194 -22.28 6.29 12.08
N SER A 195 -21.83 5.69 13.19
CA SER A 195 -21.75 6.39 14.47
C SER A 195 -20.68 7.47 14.45
N GLU A 196 -20.93 8.50 15.24
CA GLU A 196 -20.00 9.62 15.40
C GLU A 196 -18.67 9.15 15.98
N GLU A 197 -18.68 8.21 16.93
CA GLU A 197 -17.45 7.69 17.55
C GLU A 197 -16.59 6.91 16.56
N TYR A 198 -17.22 6.15 15.65
CA TYR A 198 -16.48 5.45 14.60
C TYR A 198 -15.91 6.44 13.59
N GLN A 199 -16.72 7.40 13.12
CA GLN A 199 -16.26 8.43 12.18
C GLN A 199 -15.13 9.29 12.76
N GLN A 200 -15.23 9.67 14.04
CA GLN A 200 -14.17 10.36 14.76
C GLN A 200 -12.90 9.51 14.77
N ARG A 201 -13.01 8.20 15.04
CA ARG A 201 -11.86 7.30 15.01
C ARG A 201 -11.21 7.21 13.63
N LEU A 202 -12.00 7.24 12.55
CA LEU A 202 -11.47 7.31 11.18
C LEU A 202 -10.72 8.61 10.94
N SER A 203 -11.27 9.75 11.39
CA SER A 203 -10.62 11.06 11.28
C SER A 203 -9.29 11.10 12.00
N GLU A 204 -9.22 10.59 13.24
CA GLU A 204 -7.98 10.49 14.01
C GLU A 204 -6.89 9.69 13.28
N ILE A 205 -7.27 8.57 12.66
CA ILE A 205 -6.34 7.76 11.86
C ILE A 205 -5.84 8.56 10.66
N GLN A 206 -6.73 9.23 9.93
CA GLN A 206 -6.34 10.05 8.79
C GLN A 206 -5.42 11.22 9.19
N GLU A 207 -5.66 11.86 10.33
CA GLU A 207 -4.80 12.91 10.87
C GLU A 207 -3.41 12.38 11.23
N LEU A 208 -3.33 11.21 11.87
CA LEU A 208 -2.05 10.55 12.17
C LEU A 208 -1.26 10.22 10.90
N ILE A 209 -1.94 9.82 9.83
CA ILE A 209 -1.37 9.60 8.50
C ILE A 209 -0.88 10.92 7.93
N ASN A 210 -1.71 11.95 7.85
CA ASN A 210 -1.33 13.24 7.26
C ASN A 210 -0.16 13.92 7.99
N ALA A 211 0.02 13.66 9.28
CA ALA A 211 1.15 14.14 10.07
C ALA A 211 2.49 13.44 9.76
N ARG A 212 2.49 12.33 9.03
CA ARG A 212 3.70 11.56 8.69
C ARG A 212 4.60 12.36 7.73
N PRO A 213 5.94 12.23 7.85
CA PRO A 213 6.90 12.91 6.97
C PRO A 213 6.60 12.80 5.47
N LEU A 214 6.15 11.63 5.01
CA LEU A 214 5.82 11.41 3.60
C LEU A 214 4.67 12.31 3.12
N PHE A 215 3.68 12.59 3.97
CA PHE A 215 2.43 13.26 3.59
C PHE A 215 2.35 14.72 4.03
N ARG A 216 3.28 15.18 4.88
CA ARG A 216 3.29 16.56 5.37
C ARG A 216 3.34 17.56 4.23
N ASP A 217 2.61 18.67 4.38
CA ASP A 217 2.51 19.78 3.42
C ASP A 217 1.87 19.42 2.07
N LEU A 218 1.25 18.24 1.97
CA LEU A 218 0.37 17.90 0.86
C LEU A 218 -1.06 18.34 1.18
N PRO A 219 -1.87 18.70 0.17
CA PRO A 219 -3.29 18.98 0.37
C PRO A 219 -3.97 17.77 1.01
N VAL A 220 -4.80 17.99 2.03
CA VAL A 220 -5.65 16.92 2.55
C VAL A 220 -6.61 16.48 1.43
N ARG A 221 -6.75 15.17 1.26
CA ARG A 221 -7.75 14.58 0.36
C ARG A 221 -9.06 14.35 1.11
#